data_AF-A0A3Q2FTP0-F1
#
_entry.id   AF-A0A3Q2FTP0-F1
#
_cell.length_a   1.000
_cell.length_b   1.000
_cell.length_c   1.000
_cell.angle_alpha   90.00
_cell.angle_beta   90.00
_cell.angle_gamma   90.00
#
_symmetry.space_group_name_H-M   'P 1'
#
loop_
_entity.id
_entity.type
_entity.pdbx_description
1 polymer ?
#
loop_
_entity_poly.entity_id
_entity_poly.type
_entity_poly.pdbx_seq_one_letter_code
_entity_poly.pdbx_strand_id
1 'polypeptide(L)'
;MCIYCNLVLVVLVLALNSQGEIIGGHESENKSRPYMVYVEGYDENNDGNNVNFTCGGFLVREDFVMTAAHCKAKSVKRNIYIYTQIMLHKY
;
A
#
# COMPACT_ATOMS: atom_id res chain seq x y z
N MET A 1 43.86 0.62 3.62
CA MET A 1 42.94 1.15 2.58
C MET A 1 41.72 0.24 2.34
N CYS A 2 41.30 -0.60 3.31
CA CYS A 2 40.18 -1.55 3.12
C CYS A 2 39.04 -1.36 4.15
N ILE A 3 39.24 -0.52 5.17
CA ILE A 3 38.23 -0.27 6.22
C ILE A 3 37.08 0.55 5.66
N TYR A 4 37.38 1.59 4.87
CA TYR A 4 36.35 2.39 4.19
C TYR A 4 35.52 1.56 3.21
N CYS A 5 36.13 0.61 2.50
CA CYS A 5 35.42 -0.27 1.57
C CYS A 5 34.43 -1.18 2.33
N ASN A 6 34.86 -1.76 3.45
CA ASN A 6 33.98 -2.55 4.32
C ASN A 6 32.86 -1.70 4.95
N LEU A 7 33.15 -0.47 5.37
CA LEU A 7 32.16 0.47 5.90
C LEU A 7 31.11 0.84 4.84
N VAL A 8 31.54 1.11 3.61
CA VAL A 8 30.64 1.40 2.47
C VAL A 8 29.75 0.18 2.15
N LEU A 9 30.32 -1.03 2.16
CA LEU A 9 29.56 -2.27 1.97
C LEU A 9 28.50 -2.47 3.05
N VAL A 10 28.84 -2.23 4.32
CA VAL A 10 27.89 -2.37 5.44
C VAL A 10 26.76 -1.35 5.33
N VAL A 11 27.06 -0.09 5.03
CA VAL A 11 26.04 0.96 4.86
C VAL A 11 25.12 0.64 3.68
N LEU A 12 25.67 0.15 2.57
CA LEU A 12 24.89 -0.25 1.39
C LEU A 12 23.94 -1.41 1.71
N VAL A 13 24.42 -2.43 2.44
CA VAL A 13 23.58 -3.56 2.87
C VAL A 13 22.46 -3.10 3.81
N LEU A 14 22.74 -2.20 4.74
CA LEU A 14 21.70 -1.66 5.63
C LEU A 14 20.65 -0.84 4.87
N ALA A 15 21.07 -0.03 3.91
CA ALA A 15 20.16 0.78 3.10
C ALA A 15 19.25 -0.06 2.18
N LEU A 16 19.74 -1.22 1.70
CA LEU A 16 18.99 -2.12 0.82
C LEU A 16 17.99 -3.01 1.59
N ASN A 17 18.14 -3.16 2.91
CA ASN A 17 17.29 -4.02 3.73
C ASN A 17 16.18 -3.27 4.50
N SER A 18 15.94 -2.00 4.19
CA SER A 18 14.87 -1.24 4.87
C SER A 18 13.49 -1.71 4.38
N GLN A 19 12.91 -2.68 5.09
CA GLN A 19 11.48 -2.94 5.03
C GLN A 19 10.77 -1.91 5.92
N GLY A 20 9.65 -1.38 5.45
CA GLY A 20 8.85 -0.43 6.23
C GLY A 20 8.29 -1.11 7.47
N GLU A 21 8.81 -0.75 8.65
CA GLU A 21 8.30 -1.21 9.93
C GLU A 21 7.35 -0.16 10.53
N ILE A 22 6.29 -0.62 11.18
CA ILE A 22 5.36 0.27 11.89
C ILE A 22 5.95 0.62 13.26
N ILE A 23 6.55 1.81 13.37
CA ILE A 23 7.17 2.28 14.62
C ILE A 23 6.15 3.04 15.47
N GLY A 24 5.99 2.65 16.73
CA GLY A 24 5.12 3.37 17.69
C GLY A 24 3.61 3.12 17.52
N GLY A 25 3.22 2.18 16.66
CA GLY A 25 1.84 1.75 16.52
C GLY A 25 1.43 0.70 17.55
N HIS A 26 0.12 0.46 17.66
CA HIS A 26 -0.43 -0.69 18.36
C HIS A 26 -1.16 -1.56 17.34
N GLU A 27 -0.92 -2.87 17.39
CA GLU A 27 -1.71 -3.84 16.63
C GLU A 27 -3.20 -3.67 16.93
N SER A 28 -4.01 -3.57 15.87
CA SER A 28 -5.45 -3.47 16.01
C SER A 28 -6.04 -4.77 16.54
N GLU A 29 -6.99 -4.70 17.47
CA GLU A 29 -7.74 -5.88 17.90
C GLU A 29 -8.36 -6.59 16.70
N ASN A 30 -8.37 -7.93 16.76
CA ASN A 30 -8.84 -8.77 15.67
C ASN A 30 -10.28 -8.38 15.25
N LYS A 31 -10.47 -8.11 13.95
CA LYS A 31 -11.76 -7.71 13.35
C LYS A 31 -12.40 -6.43 13.92
N SER A 32 -11.69 -5.62 14.70
CA SER A 32 -12.23 -4.36 15.25
C SER A 32 -12.36 -3.22 14.23
N ARG A 33 -11.87 -3.42 13.00
CA ARG A 33 -11.93 -2.48 11.88
C ARG A 33 -12.51 -3.17 10.63
N PRO A 34 -13.79 -3.60 10.68
CA PRO A 34 -14.40 -4.38 9.59
C PRO A 34 -14.59 -3.59 8.29
N TYR A 35 -14.49 -2.26 8.35
CA TYR A 35 -14.51 -1.38 7.18
C TYR A 35 -13.14 -1.23 6.50
N MET A 36 -12.04 -1.62 7.14
CA MET A 36 -10.70 -1.51 6.54
C MET A 36 -10.54 -2.56 5.44
N VAL A 37 -10.07 -2.13 4.28
CA VAL A 37 -9.86 -3.01 3.14
C VAL A 37 -8.45 -2.87 2.57
N TYR A 38 -7.95 -3.97 2.04
CA TYR A 38 -6.70 -4.03 1.29
C TYR A 38 -7.01 -3.98 -0.21
N VAL A 39 -6.35 -3.08 -0.92
CA VAL A 39 -6.63 -2.76 -2.33
C VAL A 39 -5.43 -3.18 -3.17
N GLU A 40 -5.65 -4.07 -4.13
CA GLU A 40 -4.67 -4.46 -5.13
C GLU A 40 -5.09 -4.00 -6.52
N GLY A 41 -4.15 -3.43 -7.26
CA GLY A 41 -4.35 -3.03 -8.65
C GLY A 41 -3.49 -3.83 -9.62
N TYR A 42 -4.02 -4.09 -10.81
CA TYR A 42 -3.33 -4.81 -11.88
C TYR A 42 -3.24 -3.94 -13.14
N ASP A 43 -2.15 -4.04 -13.90
CA ASP A 43 -2.12 -3.49 -15.25
C ASP A 43 -2.91 -4.38 -16.20
N GLU A 44 -3.64 -3.75 -17.12
CA GLU A 44 -4.24 -4.45 -18.26
C GLU A 44 -3.19 -4.92 -19.28
N ASN A 45 -1.99 -4.32 -19.25
CA ASN A 45 -0.89 -4.65 -20.15
C ASN A 45 0.03 -5.77 -19.61
N ASN A 46 -0.18 -6.18 -18.37
CA ASN A 46 0.47 -7.33 -17.77
C ASN A 46 -0.47 -8.53 -17.86
N ASP A 47 0.05 -9.75 -17.93
CA ASP A 47 -0.68 -11.02 -18.10
C ASP A 47 -1.64 -11.39 -16.94
N GLY A 48 -2.19 -10.41 -16.23
CA GLY A 48 -3.05 -10.57 -15.04
C GLY A 48 -2.32 -11.11 -13.80
N ASN A 49 -1.05 -11.51 -13.95
CA ASN A 49 -0.29 -12.26 -12.96
C ASN A 49 0.61 -11.39 -12.07
N ASN A 50 0.68 -10.07 -12.32
CA ASN A 50 1.53 -9.15 -11.56
C ASN A 50 0.69 -8.03 -10.92
N VAL A 51 0.73 -7.95 -9.59
CA VAL A 51 0.18 -6.83 -8.83
C VAL A 51 1.05 -5.59 -9.12
N ASN A 52 0.44 -4.52 -9.61
CA ASN A 52 1.13 -3.28 -9.93
C ASN A 52 1.31 -2.38 -8.70
N PHE A 53 0.32 -2.35 -7.81
CA PHE A 53 0.39 -1.57 -6.58
C PHE A 53 -0.54 -2.16 -5.53
N THR A 54 -0.24 -1.82 -4.28
CA THR A 54 -1.02 -2.18 -3.09
C THR A 54 -1.32 -0.90 -2.31
N CYS A 55 -2.54 -0.80 -1.79
CA CYS A 55 -3.01 0.35 -1.03
C CYS A 55 -3.97 -0.07 0.08
N GLY A 56 -4.21 0.85 1.01
CA GLY A 56 -5.33 0.75 1.95
C GLY A 56 -6.59 1.42 1.43
N GLY A 57 -7.73 1.06 2.00
CA GLY A 57 -9.01 1.74 1.77
C GLY A 57 -9.98 1.50 2.91
N PHE A 58 -11.16 2.13 2.81
CA PHE A 58 -12.25 1.90 3.75
C PHE A 58 -13.62 1.83 3.06
N LEU A 59 -14.46 0.92 3.54
CA LEU A 59 -15.83 0.74 3.09
C LEU A 59 -16.71 1.89 3.61
N VAL A 60 -17.21 2.74 2.70
CA VAL A 60 -18.11 3.87 3.04
C VAL A 60 -19.58 3.55 2.78
N ARG A 61 -19.83 2.48 2.01
CA ARG A 61 -21.14 1.86 1.73
C ARG A 61 -20.89 0.41 1.35
N GLU A 62 -21.91 -0.43 1.40
CA GLU A 62 -21.89 -1.86 1.03
C GLU A 62 -21.12 -2.17 -0.27
N ASP A 63 -21.13 -1.26 -1.25
CA ASP A 63 -20.52 -1.41 -2.58
C ASP A 63 -19.45 -0.36 -2.92
N PHE A 64 -19.09 0.52 -1.98
CA PHE A 64 -18.15 1.63 -2.21
C PHE A 64 -16.98 1.62 -1.25
N VAL A 65 -15.77 1.55 -1.82
CA VAL A 65 -14.50 1.70 -1.12
C VAL A 65 -13.91 3.07 -1.43
N MET A 66 -13.54 3.82 -0.39
CA MET A 66 -12.78 5.05 -0.50
C MET A 66 -11.28 4.76 -0.31
N THR A 67 -10.44 5.33 -1.17
CA THR A 67 -8.98 5.20 -1.14
C THR A 67 -8.30 6.46 -1.69
N ALA A 68 -6.97 6.54 -1.60
CA ALA A 68 -6.21 7.65 -2.12
C ALA A 68 -6.27 7.71 -3.66
N ALA A 69 -6.28 8.92 -4.22
CA ALA A 69 -6.39 9.11 -5.67
C ALA A 69 -5.23 8.49 -6.48
N HIS A 70 -4.05 8.36 -5.87
CA HIS A 70 -2.88 7.75 -6.50
C HIS A 70 -2.96 6.21 -6.54
N CYS A 71 -3.88 5.59 -5.79
CA CYS A 71 -4.11 4.14 -5.77
C CYS A 71 -4.96 3.65 -6.95
N LYS A 72 -4.80 4.26 -8.12
CA LYS A 72 -5.63 4.00 -9.31
C LYS A 72 -4.95 2.99 -10.23
N ALA A 73 -5.61 1.85 -10.46
CA ALA A 73 -5.28 0.93 -11.56
C ALA A 73 -6.02 1.39 -12.83
N LYS A 74 -5.46 1.13 -14.01
CA LYS A 74 -6.20 1.29 -15.27
C LYS A 74 -7.37 0.29 -15.37
N SER A 75 -7.25 -0.87 -14.74
CA SER A 75 -8.32 -1.87 -14.59
C SER A 75 -8.41 -2.36 -13.14
N VAL A 76 -9.49 -1.98 -12.45
CA VAL A 76 -9.89 -2.59 -11.16
C VAL A 76 -10.91 -3.67 -11.49
N LYS A 77 -10.71 -4.91 -11.00
CA LYS A 77 -11.59 -6.06 -11.30
C LYS A 77 -13.04 -5.73 -10.91
N ARG A 78 -13.95 -6.00 -11.87
CA ARG A 78 -15.39 -5.68 -11.83
C ARG A 78 -16.06 -6.25 -10.58
N ASN A 79 -16.55 -5.35 -9.72
CA ASN A 79 -17.70 -5.45 -8.78
C ASN A 79 -17.54 -4.53 -7.56
N ILE A 80 -16.38 -3.87 -7.38
CA ILE A 80 -16.16 -2.87 -6.33
C ILE A 80 -15.93 -1.51 -7.01
N TYR A 81 -16.80 -0.55 -6.73
CA TYR A 81 -16.62 0.82 -7.20
C TYR A 81 -15.67 1.55 -6.24
N ILE A 82 -14.46 1.85 -6.71
CA ILE A 82 -13.47 2.60 -5.95
C ILE A 82 -13.68 4.10 -6.20
N TYR A 83 -14.08 4.83 -5.17
CA TYR A 83 -14.09 6.29 -5.20
C TYR A 83 -12.71 6.82 -4.80
N THR A 84 -12.06 7.50 -5.74
CA THR A 84 -10.80 8.21 -5.54
C THR A 84 -11.10 9.63 -5.05
N GLN A 85 -11.56 9.78 -3.82
CA GLN A 85 -11.73 11.11 -3.24
C GLN A 85 -10.48 11.48 -2.44
N ILE A 86 -9.90 12.65 -2.75
CA ILE A 86 -8.80 13.23 -1.98
C ILE A 86 -9.32 13.52 -0.58
N MET A 87 -8.90 12.76 0.42
CA MET A 87 -8.97 13.22 1.81
C MET A 87 -7.82 14.22 2.00
N LEU A 88 -8.02 15.46 1.54
CA LEU A 88 -7.36 16.58 2.22
C LEU A 88 -8.02 16.60 3.60
N HIS A 89 -7.27 16.23 4.61
CA HIS A 89 -7.65 16.28 6.01
C HIS A 89 -8.55 17.50 6.27
N LYS A 90 -9.86 17.27 6.41
CA LYS A 90 -10.78 18.23 6.99
C LYS A 90 -11.76 17.50 7.89
N TYR A 91 -11.19 16.79 8.85
CA TYR A 91 -11.65 16.76 10.23
C TYR A 91 -10.38 16.85 11.10
#